data_AF-A0A954D2C0-F1
#
_entry.id   AF-A0A954D2C0-F1
#
_cell.length_a   1.000
_cell.length_b   1.000
_cell.length_c   1.000
_cell.angle_alpha   90.00
_cell.angle_beta   90.00
_cell.angle_gamma   90.00
#
_symmetry.space_group_name_H-M   'P 1'
#
loop_
_entity.id
_entity.type
_entity.pdbx_description
1 polymer ?
#
loop_
_entity_poly.entity_id
_entity_poly.type
_entity_poly.pdbx_seq_one_letter_code
_entity_poly.pdbx_strand_id
1 'polypeptide(L)'
;MESHDPTGRAQPNPEVSAAEVAALTARLADGDPDALARLFSLDHERLHRMVHFRLDPRLRGRLDPDDILQEAYLAARQRIDSFAAERCSSVFVWLRLMVGQTMIDVHRRHIGSKMRDAKQEISLRFSAPMASSASMSRHFLATATSPSQAAMKAELAELLEKVIDEMEPIDREVLVLRHFEELTNKEVAELLGIQTSTASNRYVRALQRLKDILSRLDGSDDPSAGQAPR
;
A
#
# COMPACT_ATOMS: atom_id res chain seq x y z
N MET A 1 -36.99 1.92 0.32
CA MET A 1 -35.78 2.09 -0.52
C MET A 1 -34.74 2.74 0.37
N GLU A 2 -34.07 1.93 1.20
CA GLU A 2 -32.95 2.36 2.01
C GLU A 2 -31.67 1.98 1.28
N SER A 3 -30.87 3.00 0.95
CA SER A 3 -29.59 2.88 0.29
C SER A 3 -28.55 2.32 1.26
N HIS A 4 -28.12 1.09 1.02
CA HIS A 4 -27.01 0.47 1.74
C HIS A 4 -25.70 0.93 1.08
N ASP A 5 -24.98 1.84 1.73
CA ASP A 5 -23.58 2.17 1.42
C ASP A 5 -22.68 1.10 2.07
N PRO A 6 -21.93 0.27 1.31
CA PRO A 6 -21.07 -0.77 1.86
C PRO A 6 -19.61 -0.31 1.96
N THR A 7 -19.35 1.00 2.03
CA THR A 7 -17.99 1.51 2.25
C THR A 7 -17.65 1.43 3.73
N GLY A 8 -17.28 0.23 4.19
CA GLY A 8 -16.73 -0.03 5.51
C GLY A 8 -15.51 0.86 5.76
N ARG A 9 -15.76 2.01 6.40
CA ARG A 9 -14.74 2.98 6.80
C ARG A 9 -13.75 2.27 7.73
N ALA A 10 -12.47 2.31 7.40
CA ALA A 10 -11.44 2.32 8.42
C ALA A 10 -11.68 3.59 9.24
N GLN A 11 -12.45 3.46 10.31
CA GLN A 11 -12.53 4.50 11.33
C GLN A 11 -11.11 4.66 11.89
N PRO A 12 -10.60 5.89 12.07
CA PRO A 12 -9.38 6.06 12.83
C PRO A 12 -9.56 5.39 14.19
N ASN A 13 -8.55 4.64 14.61
CA ASN A 13 -8.50 3.92 15.89
C ASN A 13 -9.13 4.79 17.01
N PRO A 14 -10.16 4.31 17.75
CA PRO A 14 -11.00 5.16 18.61
C PRO A 14 -10.28 5.78 19.83
N GLU A 15 -9.00 5.53 20.05
CA GLU A 15 -8.28 5.97 21.24
C GLU A 15 -7.51 7.29 21.11
N VAL A 16 -7.29 7.82 19.89
CA VAL A 16 -6.48 9.03 19.70
C VAL A 16 -7.22 10.10 18.91
N SER A 17 -7.42 11.26 19.54
CA SER A 17 -8.11 12.40 18.92
C SER A 17 -7.24 13.10 17.87
N ALA A 18 -7.87 13.71 16.86
CA ALA A 18 -7.15 14.54 15.89
C ALA A 18 -6.35 15.70 16.54
N ALA A 19 -6.81 16.17 17.71
CA ALA A 19 -6.11 17.18 18.49
C ALA A 19 -4.81 16.65 19.12
N GLU A 20 -4.80 15.40 19.60
CA GLU A 20 -3.58 14.75 20.12
C GLU A 20 -2.54 14.58 19.00
N VAL A 21 -2.96 14.09 17.83
CA VAL A 21 -2.06 13.95 16.66
C VAL A 21 -1.47 15.30 16.26
N ALA A 22 -2.28 16.36 16.24
CA ALA A 22 -1.80 17.71 15.92
C ALA A 22 -0.79 18.23 16.96
N ALA A 23 -1.04 18.01 18.25
CA ALA A 23 -0.12 18.41 19.32
C ALA A 23 1.22 17.65 19.25
N LEU A 24 1.17 16.34 18.99
CA LEU A 24 2.37 15.52 18.78
C LEU A 24 3.13 15.97 17.53
N THR A 25 2.43 16.30 16.45
CA THR A 25 3.05 16.79 15.21
C THR A 25 3.79 18.11 15.43
N ALA A 26 3.22 19.03 16.21
CA ALA A 26 3.88 20.28 16.56
C ALA A 26 5.16 20.03 17.37
N ARG A 27 5.09 19.18 18.40
CA ARG A 27 6.27 18.79 19.19
C ARG A 27 7.34 18.09 18.35
N LEU A 28 6.94 17.23 17.41
CA LEU A 28 7.86 16.60 16.47
C LEU A 28 8.58 17.63 15.60
N ALA A 29 7.89 18.68 15.14
CA ALA A 29 8.51 19.77 14.39
C ALA A 29 9.53 20.57 15.22
N ASP A 30 9.43 20.53 16.56
CA ASP A 30 10.41 21.12 17.47
C ASP A 30 11.57 20.15 17.84
N GLY A 31 11.64 18.97 17.23
CA GLY A 31 12.71 18.00 17.49
C GLY A 31 12.41 16.96 18.57
N ASP A 32 11.18 16.91 19.09
CA ASP A 32 10.84 16.08 20.26
C ASP A 32 10.84 14.56 19.93
N PRO A 33 11.77 13.77 20.51
CA PRO A 33 11.87 12.34 20.25
C PRO A 33 10.73 11.53 20.87
N ASP A 34 10.11 12.00 21.96
CA ASP A 34 8.97 11.32 22.58
C ASP A 34 7.72 11.48 21.71
N ALA A 35 7.57 12.65 21.07
CA ALA A 35 6.53 12.86 20.07
C ALA A 35 6.71 11.93 18.87
N LEU A 36 7.95 11.75 18.38
CA LEU A 36 8.25 10.76 17.34
C LEU A 36 7.85 9.35 17.77
N ALA A 37 8.28 8.92 18.97
CA ALA A 37 7.99 7.58 19.48
C ALA A 37 6.48 7.31 19.56
N ARG A 38 5.70 8.30 20.05
CA ARG A 38 4.24 8.19 20.13
C ARG A 38 3.61 8.11 18.74
N LEU A 39 3.96 9.01 17.82
CA LEU A 39 3.43 9.02 16.45
C LEU A 39 3.77 7.73 15.70
N PHE A 40 5.01 7.25 15.82
CA PHE A 40 5.43 5.99 15.22
C PHE A 40 4.65 4.80 15.77
N SER A 41 4.37 4.77 17.08
CA SER A 41 3.57 3.73 17.71
C SER A 41 2.12 3.74 17.23
N LEU A 42 1.54 4.93 17.00
CA LEU A 42 0.17 5.06 16.49
C LEU A 42 0.01 4.55 15.05
N ASP A 43 1.03 4.79 14.22
CA ASP A 43 1.04 4.33 12.82
C ASP A 43 1.72 2.97 12.63
N HIS A 44 2.18 2.32 13.70
CA HIS A 44 2.98 1.09 13.65
C HIS A 44 2.31 0.00 12.78
N GLU A 45 1.04 -0.30 13.04
CA GLU A 45 0.27 -1.30 12.29
C GLU A 45 0.18 -1.00 10.79
N ARG A 46 0.02 0.29 10.43
CA ARG A 46 -0.06 0.73 9.02
C ARG A 46 1.31 0.59 8.34
N LEU A 47 2.37 0.98 9.03
CA LEU A 47 3.75 0.86 8.53
C LEU A 47 4.17 -0.62 8.42
N HIS A 48 3.76 -1.46 9.38
CA HIS A 48 4.00 -2.90 9.37
C HIS A 48 3.33 -3.55 8.15
N ARG A 49 2.05 -3.21 7.86
CA ARG A 49 1.36 -3.66 6.64
C ARG A 49 2.10 -3.27 5.37
N MET A 50 2.58 -2.03 5.29
CA MET A 50 3.39 -1.57 4.16
C MET A 50 4.65 -2.43 3.98
N VAL A 51 5.42 -2.68 5.05
CA VAL A 51 6.64 -3.50 4.99
C VAL A 51 6.31 -4.93 4.58
N HIS A 52 5.36 -5.57 5.25
CA HIS A 52 4.95 -6.95 4.94
C HIS A 52 4.54 -7.10 3.47
N PHE A 53 3.85 -6.10 2.92
CA PHE A 53 3.39 -6.13 1.54
C PHE A 53 4.48 -5.85 0.51
N ARG A 54 5.35 -4.87 0.76
CA ARG A 54 6.37 -4.38 -0.19
C ARG A 54 7.73 -5.05 -0.06
N LEU A 55 8.03 -5.72 1.05
CA LEU A 55 9.31 -6.37 1.26
C LEU A 55 9.52 -7.47 0.20
N ASP A 56 10.72 -7.48 -0.38
CA ASP A 56 11.11 -8.46 -1.39
C ASP A 56 10.90 -9.89 -0.86
N PRO A 57 10.22 -10.79 -1.60
CA PRO A 57 9.99 -12.17 -1.16
C PRO A 57 11.24 -12.93 -0.74
N ARG A 58 12.42 -12.61 -1.30
CA ARG A 58 13.71 -13.22 -0.94
C ARG A 58 14.20 -12.81 0.45
N LEU A 59 13.68 -11.71 0.99
CA LEU A 59 14.00 -11.19 2.31
C LEU A 59 13.01 -11.63 3.39
N ARG A 60 11.77 -11.96 3.04
CA ARG A 60 10.68 -12.30 3.99
C ARG A 60 10.98 -13.50 4.90
N GLY A 61 11.91 -14.38 4.53
CA GLY A 61 12.33 -15.51 5.37
C GLY A 61 13.56 -15.23 6.24
N ARG A 62 14.12 -14.02 6.17
CA ARG A 62 15.39 -13.66 6.82
C ARG A 62 15.29 -12.41 7.70
N LEU A 63 14.27 -11.59 7.49
CA LEU A 63 14.06 -10.31 8.17
C LEU A 63 12.61 -10.23 8.63
N ASP A 64 12.43 -9.80 9.87
CA ASP A 64 11.12 -9.47 10.41
C ASP A 64 10.73 -8.05 9.97
N PRO A 65 9.46 -7.78 9.60
CA PRO A 65 9.00 -6.41 9.40
C PRO A 65 9.31 -5.46 10.57
N ASP A 66 9.29 -5.92 11.81
CA ASP A 66 9.62 -5.10 12.98
C ASP A 66 11.09 -4.67 13.00
N ASP A 67 12.01 -5.49 12.50
CA ASP A 67 13.42 -5.11 12.35
C ASP A 67 13.57 -3.91 11.39
N ILE A 68 12.79 -3.92 10.30
CA ILE A 68 12.75 -2.83 9.32
C ILE A 68 12.17 -1.57 9.96
N LEU A 69 11.08 -1.70 10.72
CA LEU A 69 10.47 -0.58 11.41
C LEU A 69 11.39 0.02 12.48
N GLN A 70 12.14 -0.81 13.20
CA GLN A 70 13.11 -0.35 14.18
C GLN A 70 14.24 0.45 13.51
N GLU A 71 14.79 -0.05 12.41
CA GLU A 71 15.82 0.68 11.67
C GLU A 71 15.27 2.00 11.08
N ALA A 72 14.04 1.97 10.57
CA ALA A 72 13.36 3.16 10.06
C ALA A 72 13.10 4.20 11.15
N TYR A 73 12.73 3.76 12.36
CA TYR A 73 12.58 4.64 13.52
C TYR A 73 13.91 5.32 13.87
N LEU A 74 15.03 4.58 13.87
CA LEU A 74 16.35 5.15 14.13
C LEU A 74 16.76 6.16 13.06
N ALA A 75 16.46 5.87 11.79
CA ALA A 75 16.69 6.80 10.68
C ALA A 75 15.81 8.05 10.78
N ALA A 76 14.53 7.89 11.12
CA ALA A 76 13.60 8.99 11.37
C ALA A 76 14.10 9.87 12.52
N ARG A 77 14.59 9.26 13.61
CA ARG A 77 15.15 9.99 14.76
C ARG A 77 16.35 10.86 14.39
N GLN A 78 17.20 10.40 13.48
CA GLN A 78 18.34 11.18 12.98
C GLN A 78 17.92 12.33 12.05
N ARG A 79 16.69 12.30 11.54
CA ARG A 79 16.17 13.25 10.53
C ARG A 79 14.98 14.06 11.03
N ILE A 80 14.70 14.06 12.34
CA ILE A 80 13.57 14.81 12.90
C ILE A 80 13.66 16.30 12.49
N ASP A 81 14.85 16.89 12.54
CA ASP A 81 15.06 18.29 12.15
C ASP A 81 14.69 18.57 10.68
N SER A 82 14.81 17.57 9.80
CA SER A 82 14.43 17.68 8.39
C SER A 82 12.91 17.70 8.19
N PHE A 83 12.15 17.01 9.05
CA PHE A 83 10.68 17.04 9.00
C PHE A 83 10.14 18.47 9.14
N ALA A 84 10.70 19.23 10.08
CA ALA A 84 10.32 20.62 10.32
C ALA A 84 10.64 21.53 9.12
N ALA A 85 11.79 21.30 8.47
CA ALA A 85 12.25 22.10 7.34
C ALA A 85 11.46 21.84 6.05
N GLU A 86 11.02 20.60 5.81
CA GLU A 86 10.39 20.17 4.56
C GLU A 86 8.88 20.48 4.48
N ARG A 87 8.26 20.97 5.57
CA ARG A 87 6.82 21.28 5.67
C ARG A 87 5.93 20.13 5.18
N CYS A 88 6.29 18.88 5.52
CA CYS A 88 5.44 17.74 5.19
C CYS A 88 4.05 17.95 5.80
N SER A 89 3.01 17.95 4.97
CA SER A 89 1.63 18.15 5.42
C SER A 89 1.06 16.95 6.19
N SER A 90 1.74 15.80 6.15
CA SER A 90 1.37 14.59 6.88
C SER A 90 2.61 13.91 7.48
N VAL A 91 2.60 13.74 8.82
CA VAL A 91 3.60 12.94 9.56
C VAL A 91 3.64 11.52 9.03
N PHE A 92 2.48 10.90 8.81
CA PHE A 92 2.40 9.53 8.33
C PHE A 92 3.10 9.38 6.98
N VAL A 93 2.91 10.32 6.05
CA VAL A 93 3.57 10.30 4.74
C VAL A 93 5.10 10.37 4.90
N TRP A 94 5.59 11.17 5.85
CA TRP A 94 7.02 11.27 6.14
C TRP A 94 7.58 9.99 6.79
N LEU A 95 6.88 9.40 7.77
CA LEU A 95 7.26 8.11 8.37
C LEU A 95 7.29 7.00 7.32
N ARG A 96 6.29 6.96 6.44
CA ARG A 96 6.22 6.04 5.31
C ARG A 96 7.42 6.20 4.38
N LEU A 97 7.86 7.43 4.12
CA LEU A 97 9.06 7.69 3.33
C LEU A 97 10.32 7.11 4.00
N MET A 98 10.46 7.29 5.32
CA MET A 98 11.59 6.72 6.08
C MET A 98 11.60 5.20 6.06
N VAL A 99 10.44 4.57 6.24
CA VAL A 99 10.28 3.10 6.14
C VAL A 99 10.60 2.61 4.73
N GLY A 100 10.11 3.31 3.70
CA GLY A 100 10.43 3.03 2.30
C GLY A 100 11.93 3.02 2.04
N GLN A 101 12.62 4.09 2.45
CA GLN A 101 14.05 4.25 2.25
C GLN A 101 14.83 3.13 2.95
N THR A 102 14.41 2.79 4.17
CA THR A 102 15.00 1.69 4.94
C THR A 102 14.86 0.36 4.22
N MET A 103 13.70 0.04 3.64
CA MET A 103 13.54 -1.18 2.83
C MET A 103 14.47 -1.20 1.61
N ILE A 104 14.67 -0.07 0.94
CA ILE A 104 15.60 0.03 -0.21
C ILE A 104 17.04 -0.22 0.26
N ASP A 105 17.44 0.35 1.39
CA ASP A 105 18.79 0.22 1.93
C ASP A 105 19.07 -1.20 2.44
N VAL A 106 18.10 -1.81 3.11
CA VAL A 106 18.11 -3.23 3.50
C VAL A 106 18.25 -4.11 2.26
N HIS A 107 17.43 -3.91 1.23
CA HIS A 107 17.51 -4.68 -0.01
C HIS A 107 18.90 -4.57 -0.65
N ARG A 108 19.44 -3.35 -0.75
CA ARG A 108 20.78 -3.09 -1.29
C ARG A 108 21.86 -3.83 -0.50
N ARG A 109 21.79 -3.85 0.83
CA ARG A 109 22.74 -4.55 1.72
C ARG A 109 22.69 -6.06 1.57
N HIS A 110 21.49 -6.65 1.43
CA HIS A 110 21.31 -8.10 1.49
C HIS A 110 21.29 -8.80 0.12
N ILE A 111 20.92 -8.12 -0.96
CA ILE A 111 20.76 -8.70 -2.31
C ILE A 111 21.74 -8.11 -3.34
N GLY A 112 22.34 -6.95 -3.05
CA GLY A 112 23.27 -6.24 -3.95
C GLY A 112 22.56 -5.33 -4.96
N SER A 113 23.32 -4.49 -5.68
CA SER A 113 22.83 -3.33 -6.45
C SER A 113 21.98 -3.62 -7.71
N LYS A 114 21.53 -4.86 -7.93
CA LYS A 114 20.78 -5.23 -9.14
C LYS A 114 19.28 -5.02 -8.96
N MET A 115 18.87 -3.78 -8.68
CA MET A 115 17.58 -3.34 -9.22
C MET A 115 17.78 -3.21 -10.72
N ARG A 116 17.09 -4.06 -11.50
CA ARG A 116 16.96 -3.83 -12.94
C ARG A 116 16.21 -2.52 -13.11
N ASP A 117 16.90 -1.54 -13.71
CA ASP A 117 16.26 -0.44 -14.43
C ASP A 117 15.26 -1.02 -15.43
N ALA A 118 13.98 -0.81 -15.17
CA ALA A 118 12.93 -0.92 -16.17
C ALA A 118 11.73 -0.07 -15.75
N LYS A 119 11.85 1.23 -16.06
CA LYS A 119 10.76 2.21 -16.13
C LYS A 119 10.04 2.49 -14.81
N GLN A 120 10.49 3.52 -14.08
CA GLN A 120 9.62 4.64 -13.71
C GLN A 120 10.35 5.71 -12.89
N GLU A 121 10.41 6.91 -13.47
CA GLU A 121 10.51 8.17 -12.73
C GLU A 121 9.17 8.44 -12.03
N ILE A 122 8.85 7.60 -11.05
CA ILE A 122 7.93 7.97 -10.00
C ILE A 122 8.79 8.77 -9.01
N SER A 123 8.45 10.06 -8.81
CA SER A 123 9.20 11.11 -8.10
C SER A 123 10.02 10.63 -6.88
N LEU A 124 11.08 11.35 -6.50
CA LEU A 124 11.85 11.14 -5.25
C LEU A 124 10.96 11.11 -3.98
N ARG A 125 9.71 11.57 -4.05
CA ARG A 125 8.67 11.45 -3.01
C ARG A 125 8.17 10.01 -2.77
N PHE A 126 8.53 9.07 -3.64
CA PHE A 126 8.08 7.67 -3.63
C PHE A 126 9.21 6.72 -3.26
N SER A 127 9.95 7.00 -2.20
CA SER A 127 11.12 6.19 -1.83
C SER A 127 10.77 4.83 -1.22
N ALA A 128 9.72 4.14 -1.68
CA ALA A 128 9.38 2.78 -1.25
C ALA A 128 9.51 1.81 -2.43
N PRO A 129 9.97 0.56 -2.21
CA PRO A 129 9.95 -0.46 -3.25
C PRO A 129 8.54 -0.63 -3.84
N MET A 130 8.42 -0.79 -5.16
CA MET A 130 7.13 -1.11 -5.77
C MET A 130 6.64 -2.48 -5.30
N ALA A 131 5.35 -2.60 -5.02
CA ALA A 131 4.77 -3.91 -4.75
C ALA A 131 4.80 -4.77 -6.03
N SER A 132 5.20 -6.04 -5.91
CA SER A 132 5.16 -6.96 -7.04
C SER A 132 3.74 -7.37 -7.38
N SER A 133 3.45 -7.52 -8.67
CA SER A 133 2.19 -8.09 -9.20
C SER A 133 1.89 -9.46 -8.59
N ALA A 134 2.91 -10.31 -8.44
CA ALA A 134 2.82 -11.59 -7.72
C ALA A 134 2.43 -11.47 -6.23
N SER A 135 2.74 -10.36 -5.55
CA SER A 135 2.30 -10.14 -4.15
C SER A 135 0.86 -9.64 -4.09
N MET A 136 0.47 -8.78 -5.03
CA MET A 136 -0.91 -8.32 -5.19
C MET A 136 -1.85 -9.49 -5.52
N SER A 137 -1.52 -10.31 -6.53
CA SER A 137 -2.35 -11.44 -6.97
C SER A 137 -2.59 -12.46 -5.87
N ARG A 138 -1.54 -12.87 -5.15
CA ARG A 138 -1.64 -13.80 -4.01
C ARG A 138 -2.58 -13.29 -2.91
N HIS A 139 -2.54 -12.00 -2.61
CA HIS A 139 -3.40 -11.42 -1.58
C HIS A 139 -4.87 -11.39 -2.03
N PHE A 140 -5.17 -10.97 -3.25
CA PHE A 140 -6.54 -11.02 -3.79
C PHE A 140 -7.12 -12.44 -3.81
N LEU A 141 -6.29 -13.44 -4.09
CA LEU A 141 -6.71 -14.84 -4.04
C LEU A 141 -7.02 -15.35 -2.63
N ALA A 142 -6.23 -14.90 -1.65
CA ALA A 142 -6.42 -15.27 -0.25
C ALA A 142 -7.73 -14.72 0.32
N THR A 143 -8.17 -13.53 -0.14
CA THR A 143 -9.42 -12.91 0.29
C THR A 143 -10.65 -13.44 -0.45
N ALA A 144 -10.48 -13.95 -1.68
CA ALA A 144 -11.60 -14.36 -2.54
C ALA A 144 -12.03 -15.84 -2.45
N THR A 145 -11.19 -16.78 -1.95
CA THR A 145 -11.45 -18.23 -2.18
C THR A 145 -11.29 -19.15 -0.97
N SER A 146 -12.19 -20.15 -0.88
CA SER A 146 -12.09 -21.31 0.02
C SER A 146 -10.81 -22.15 -0.24
N PRO A 147 -10.25 -22.87 0.75
CA PRO A 147 -8.96 -23.57 0.63
C PRO A 147 -8.81 -24.68 -0.43
N SER A 148 -9.87 -25.11 -1.13
CA SER A 148 -9.90 -26.45 -1.75
C SER A 148 -9.44 -26.62 -3.21
N GLN A 149 -8.76 -25.67 -3.86
CA GLN A 149 -8.36 -25.81 -5.29
C GLN A 149 -7.00 -25.17 -5.64
N ALA A 150 -5.90 -25.81 -5.25
CA ALA A 150 -4.55 -25.27 -5.43
C ALA A 150 -4.14 -25.01 -6.90
N ALA A 151 -4.55 -25.88 -7.83
CA ALA A 151 -4.22 -25.73 -9.26
C ALA A 151 -4.97 -24.56 -9.91
N MET A 152 -6.27 -24.42 -9.67
CA MET A 152 -7.07 -23.28 -10.14
C MET A 152 -6.57 -21.96 -9.53
N LYS A 153 -6.07 -21.97 -8.29
CA LYS A 153 -5.44 -20.79 -7.67
C LYS A 153 -4.15 -20.36 -8.36
N ALA A 154 -3.35 -21.30 -8.88
CA ALA A 154 -2.11 -20.97 -9.59
C ALA A 154 -2.40 -20.29 -10.94
N GLU A 155 -3.32 -20.85 -11.74
CA GLU A 155 -3.75 -20.26 -13.00
C GLU A 155 -4.38 -18.87 -12.79
N LEU A 156 -5.20 -18.73 -11.75
CA LEU A 156 -5.82 -17.45 -11.38
C LEU A 156 -4.78 -16.42 -10.91
N ALA A 157 -3.74 -16.85 -10.20
CA ALA A 157 -2.64 -15.98 -9.78
C ALA A 157 -1.91 -15.38 -11.00
N GLU A 158 -1.62 -16.21 -12.00
CA GLU A 158 -0.96 -15.79 -13.24
C GLU A 158 -1.81 -14.81 -14.05
N LEU A 159 -3.12 -15.02 -14.14
CA LEU A 159 -4.03 -14.10 -14.82
C LEU A 159 -4.10 -12.75 -14.11
N LEU A 160 -4.27 -12.75 -12.79
CA LEU A 160 -4.24 -11.52 -11.99
C LEU A 160 -2.90 -10.79 -12.14
N GLU A 161 -1.79 -11.52 -12.12
CA GLU A 161 -0.45 -10.96 -12.28
C GLU A 161 -0.30 -10.22 -13.62
N LYS A 162 -0.68 -10.88 -14.74
CA LYS A 162 -0.66 -10.27 -16.08
C LYS A 162 -1.48 -8.98 -16.15
N VAL A 163 -2.65 -8.98 -15.55
CA VAL A 163 -3.57 -7.84 -15.60
C VAL A 163 -3.03 -6.69 -14.78
N ILE A 164 -2.52 -6.98 -13.58
CA ILE A 164 -1.83 -6.00 -12.76
C ILE A 164 -0.64 -5.43 -13.56
N ASP A 165 0.09 -6.27 -14.29
CA ASP A 165 1.21 -5.88 -15.13
C ASP A 165 0.83 -4.98 -16.31
N GLU A 166 -0.35 -5.18 -16.90
CA GLU A 166 -0.94 -4.32 -17.93
C GLU A 166 -1.50 -2.99 -17.39
N MET A 167 -1.66 -2.85 -16.06
CA MET A 167 -2.12 -1.59 -15.48
C MET A 167 -1.08 -0.49 -15.64
N GLU A 168 -1.59 0.72 -15.90
CA GLU A 168 -0.79 1.93 -15.80
C GLU A 168 -0.14 1.99 -14.42
N PRO A 169 1.14 2.35 -14.33
CA PRO A 169 1.86 2.14 -13.07
C PRO A 169 1.33 2.98 -11.91
N ILE A 170 0.83 4.18 -12.22
CA ILE A 170 0.17 5.03 -11.24
C ILE A 170 -1.17 4.43 -10.75
N ASP A 171 -1.89 3.69 -11.60
CA ASP A 171 -3.14 3.04 -11.21
C ASP A 171 -2.86 1.85 -10.28
N ARG A 172 -1.78 1.09 -10.58
CA ARG A 172 -1.25 0.04 -9.71
C ARG A 172 -0.83 0.60 -8.36
N GLU A 173 -0.07 1.69 -8.34
CA GLU A 173 0.39 2.31 -7.10
C GLU A 173 -0.78 2.86 -6.27
N VAL A 174 -1.76 3.53 -6.91
CA VAL A 174 -3.00 3.96 -6.23
C VAL A 174 -3.73 2.77 -5.60
N LEU A 175 -3.84 1.64 -6.31
CA LEU A 175 -4.44 0.43 -5.78
C LEU A 175 -3.67 -0.10 -4.56
N VAL A 176 -2.34 -0.16 -4.64
CA VAL A 176 -1.48 -0.57 -3.51
C VAL A 176 -1.74 0.31 -2.29
N LEU A 177 -1.63 1.62 -2.45
CA LEU A 177 -1.76 2.60 -1.38
C LEU A 177 -3.15 2.58 -0.74
N ARG A 178 -4.22 2.43 -1.54
CA ARG A 178 -5.61 2.45 -1.05
C ARG A 178 -6.07 1.13 -0.45
N HIS A 179 -5.75 0.01 -1.11
CA HIS A 179 -6.32 -1.30 -0.76
C HIS A 179 -5.46 -2.06 0.25
N PHE A 180 -4.12 -1.95 0.16
CA PHE A 180 -3.21 -2.76 0.97
C PHE A 180 -2.58 -1.98 2.12
N GLU A 181 -2.28 -0.70 1.88
CA GLU A 181 -1.74 0.18 2.91
C GLU A 181 -2.82 1.05 3.57
N GLU A 182 -4.06 0.97 3.08
CA GLU A 182 -5.25 1.63 3.66
C GLU A 182 -5.13 3.15 3.81
N LEU A 183 -4.31 3.80 2.97
CA LEU A 183 -4.25 5.26 2.91
C LEU A 183 -5.57 5.84 2.42
N THR A 184 -5.94 7.03 2.85
CA THR A 184 -7.05 7.82 2.32
C THR A 184 -6.75 8.34 0.91
N ASN A 185 -7.79 8.68 0.13
CA ASN A 185 -7.61 9.35 -1.18
C ASN A 185 -6.79 10.65 -1.07
N LYS A 186 -6.90 11.36 0.07
CA LYS A 186 -6.15 12.59 0.33
C LYS A 186 -4.66 12.30 0.52
N GLU A 187 -4.31 11.32 1.35
CA GLU A 187 -2.91 10.90 1.56
C GLU A 187 -2.31 10.33 0.26
N VAL A 188 -3.07 9.54 -0.49
CA VAL A 188 -2.66 9.01 -1.80
C VAL A 188 -2.38 10.15 -2.78
N ALA A 189 -3.25 11.16 -2.84
CA ALA A 189 -3.07 12.32 -3.71
C ALA A 189 -1.85 13.16 -3.33
N GLU A 190 -1.64 13.40 -2.03
CA GLU A 190 -0.48 14.08 -1.50
C GLU A 190 0.83 13.34 -1.82
N LEU A 191 0.84 12.02 -1.59
CA LEU A 191 1.99 11.16 -1.88
C LEU A 191 2.29 11.13 -3.38
N LEU A 192 1.26 11.01 -4.22
CA LEU A 192 1.43 10.90 -5.66
C LEU A 192 1.61 12.25 -6.39
N GLY A 193 1.41 13.37 -5.70
CA GLY A 193 1.40 14.70 -6.32
C GLY A 193 0.26 14.90 -7.34
N ILE A 194 -0.88 14.25 -7.12
CA ILE A 194 -2.08 14.34 -7.98
C ILE A 194 -3.26 14.94 -7.21
N GLN A 195 -4.38 15.22 -7.89
CA GLN A 195 -5.59 15.67 -7.21
C GLN A 195 -6.30 14.50 -6.50
N THR A 196 -6.96 14.77 -5.37
CA THR A 196 -7.78 13.79 -4.63
C THR A 196 -8.84 13.11 -5.50
N SER A 197 -9.48 13.87 -6.39
CA SER A 197 -10.44 13.36 -7.37
C SER A 197 -9.77 12.40 -8.37
N THR A 198 -8.57 12.72 -8.83
CA THR A 198 -7.76 11.85 -9.70
C THR A 198 -7.39 10.57 -8.99
N ALA A 199 -6.93 10.62 -7.74
CA ALA A 199 -6.62 9.43 -6.95
C ALA A 199 -7.86 8.52 -6.82
N SER A 200 -9.02 9.09 -6.49
CA SER A 200 -10.28 8.34 -6.39
C SER A 200 -10.67 7.67 -7.71
N ASN A 201 -10.62 8.40 -8.82
CA ASN A 201 -10.99 7.87 -10.13
C ASN A 201 -10.04 6.76 -10.60
N ARG A 202 -8.74 6.93 -10.35
CA ARG A 202 -7.72 5.89 -10.63
C ARG A 202 -7.95 4.63 -9.80
N TYR A 203 -8.30 4.78 -8.52
CA TYR A 203 -8.60 3.66 -7.64
C TYR A 203 -9.82 2.86 -8.13
N VAL A 204 -10.93 3.54 -8.45
CA VAL A 204 -12.13 2.89 -8.98
C VAL A 204 -11.83 2.17 -10.29
N ARG A 205 -11.07 2.80 -11.19
CA ARG A 205 -10.67 2.17 -12.46
C ARG A 205 -9.81 0.92 -12.25
N ALA A 206 -8.84 0.96 -11.33
CA ALA A 206 -8.01 -0.19 -11.00
C ALA A 206 -8.83 -1.35 -10.42
N LEU A 207 -9.75 -1.05 -9.49
CA LEU A 207 -10.67 -2.05 -8.93
C LEU A 207 -11.59 -2.66 -9.98
N GLN A 208 -12.16 -1.85 -10.88
CA GLN A 208 -13.06 -2.34 -11.92
C GLN A 208 -12.34 -3.33 -12.85
N ARG A 209 -11.10 -3.02 -13.24
CA ARG A 209 -10.28 -3.95 -14.03
C ARG A 209 -10.08 -5.29 -13.34
N LEU A 210 -9.76 -5.29 -12.03
CA LEU A 210 -9.63 -6.53 -11.28
C LEU A 210 -10.96 -7.29 -11.16
N LYS A 211 -12.05 -6.55 -10.89
CA LYS A 211 -13.39 -7.13 -10.75
C LYS A 211 -13.86 -7.81 -12.03
N ASP A 212 -13.66 -7.19 -13.18
CA ASP A 212 -14.08 -7.74 -14.48
C ASP A 212 -13.46 -9.11 -14.77
N ILE A 213 -12.26 -9.37 -14.23
CA ILE A 213 -11.57 -10.65 -14.40
C ILE A 213 -12.05 -11.68 -13.38
N LEU A 214 -12.19 -11.27 -12.12
CA LEU A 214 -12.75 -12.14 -11.09
C LEU A 214 -14.19 -12.57 -11.45
N SER A 215 -15.03 -11.67 -11.97
CA SER A 215 -16.42 -11.96 -12.34
C SER A 215 -16.56 -12.86 -13.57
N ARG A 216 -15.65 -12.74 -14.55
CA ARG A 216 -15.59 -13.65 -15.72
C ARG A 216 -15.23 -15.08 -15.32
N LEU A 217 -14.64 -15.27 -14.15
CA LEU A 217 -14.10 -16.55 -13.69
C LEU A 217 -14.98 -17.21 -12.62
N ASP A 218 -15.72 -16.44 -11.82
CA ASP A 218 -16.76 -16.94 -10.89
C ASP A 218 -18.03 -17.43 -11.61
N GLY A 219 -18.10 -17.30 -12.94
CA GLY A 219 -19.26 -17.74 -13.74
C GLY A 219 -20.52 -16.89 -13.55
N SER A 220 -20.42 -15.74 -12.88
CA SER A 220 -21.57 -14.84 -12.63
C SER A 220 -22.03 -14.04 -13.85
N ASP A 221 -21.25 -14.03 -14.93
CA ASP A 221 -21.63 -13.52 -16.25
C ASP A 221 -21.44 -14.62 -17.30
N ASP A 222 -22.30 -15.64 -17.30
CA ASP A 222 -22.49 -16.50 -18.47
C ASP A 222 -23.66 -15.97 -19.32
N PRO A 223 -23.42 -15.13 -20.36
CA PRO A 223 -24.44 -14.76 -21.32
C PRO A 223 -24.87 -15.91 -22.25
N SER A 224 -24.30 -17.12 -22.12
CA SER A 224 -24.61 -18.27 -23.00
C SER A 224 -25.68 -19.22 -22.46
N ALA A 225 -26.23 -19.00 -21.26
CA ALA A 225 -27.32 -19.82 -20.71
C ALA A 225 -28.72 -19.50 -21.32
N GLY A 226 -28.79 -18.66 -22.35
CA GLY A 226 -30.03 -18.09 -22.89
C GLY A 226 -30.52 -18.61 -24.24
N GLN A 227 -29.98 -19.73 -24.76
CA GLN A 227 -30.54 -20.37 -25.97
C GLN A 227 -30.68 -21.89 -25.76
N ALA A 228 -31.82 -22.28 -25.19
CA ALA A 228 -32.33 -23.64 -25.33
C ALA A 228 -33.17 -23.72 -26.61
N PRO A 229 -32.98 -24.74 -27.47
CA PRO A 229 -33.78 -24.90 -28.68
C PRO A 229 -35.12 -25.57 -28.35
N ARG A 230 -36.19 -25.09 -28.97
CA ARG A 230 -37.36 -25.90 -29.33
C ARG A 230 -37.79 -25.55 -30.74
#